data_AF-A0A7S3HT09-F1
#
_entry.id   AF-A0A7S3HT09-F1
#
_cell.length_a   1.000
_cell.length_b   1.000
_cell.length_c   1.000
_cell.angle_alpha   90.00
_cell.angle_beta   90.00
_cell.angle_gamma   90.00
#
_symmetry.space_group_name_H-M   'P 1'
#
loop_
_entity.id
_entity.type
_entity.pdbx_description
1 polymer ?
#
loop_
_entity_poly.entity_id
_entity_poly.type
_entity_poly.pdbx_seq_one_letter_code
_entity_poly.pdbx_strand_id
1 'polypeptide(L)'
;VCLQNCHLAVSWLSKLELTVERMQNDPDSVNREFRIWLTSMPSDKFPVPVLQNGIKVTNEPPRGLKANLTRTFFDISSEEYESSTKPEVYKKMIFATAFFNALILERRKFGAVGWNIPYDWMNSDLKAAMTQVKMYVEEQAAIPWETLNVSVSDITYGGRVTDAWDKRSISSILRKYFCHKLMRDDFHFTDDQVYFAPPTSGINEVREYIRHLPTEDKPDVFGLHGNAAITFQQKESKALIDTVVSCAGSGGGGGGGSGGDSNDVKVRDVAAKISERMPGVFDLRKAHPETFKKVGDAMTSLGVFLSQELIRFNGLIEVMVATLHELQRAIKGE
;
A
#
# COMPACT_ATOMS: atom_id res chain seq x y z
N VAL A 1 11.75 -9.79 29.72
CA VAL A 1 10.27 -9.77 29.56
C VAL A 1 9.94 -9.36 28.14
N CYS A 2 9.05 -10.08 27.45
CA CYS A 2 8.60 -9.73 26.10
C CYS A 2 7.08 -9.53 26.11
N LEU A 3 6.63 -8.35 25.71
CA LEU A 3 5.23 -7.97 25.63
C LEU A 3 4.87 -7.79 24.16
N GLN A 4 3.88 -8.54 23.71
CA GLN A 4 3.49 -8.57 22.32
C GLN A 4 2.22 -7.76 22.06
N ASN A 5 2.12 -7.21 20.85
CA ASN A 5 0.93 -6.52 20.35
C ASN A 5 0.50 -5.32 21.21
N CYS A 6 1.46 -4.53 21.72
CA CYS A 6 1.19 -3.45 22.67
C CYS A 6 0.21 -2.39 22.14
N HIS A 7 0.19 -2.10 20.83
CA HIS A 7 -0.78 -1.23 20.18
C HIS A 7 -2.25 -1.61 20.41
N LEU A 8 -2.57 -2.88 20.72
CA LEU A 8 -3.93 -3.32 21.04
C LEU A 8 -4.35 -2.97 22.47
N ALA A 9 -3.39 -2.85 23.39
CA ALA A 9 -3.61 -2.63 24.82
C ALA A 9 -3.55 -1.14 25.21
N VAL A 10 -4.26 -0.28 24.48
CA VAL A 10 -4.19 1.18 24.61
C VAL A 10 -4.38 1.66 26.06
N SER A 11 -5.36 1.12 26.78
CA SER A 11 -5.65 1.51 28.17
C SER A 11 -4.54 1.14 29.16
N TRP A 12 -3.66 0.21 28.80
CA TRP A 12 -2.54 -0.22 29.63
C TRP A 12 -1.26 0.58 29.36
N LEU A 13 -1.15 1.24 28.20
CA LEU A 13 0.07 1.95 27.80
C LEU A 13 0.49 3.06 28.78
N SER A 14 -0.46 3.78 29.40
CA SER A 14 -0.14 4.76 30.44
C SER A 14 0.44 4.12 31.71
N LYS A 15 0.03 2.88 32.04
CA LYS A 15 0.60 2.13 33.17
C LYS A 15 2.01 1.63 32.84
N LEU A 16 2.23 1.22 31.59
CA LEU A 16 3.55 0.86 31.09
C LEU A 16 4.51 2.04 31.23
N GLU A 17 4.10 3.23 30.80
CA GLU A 17 4.89 4.46 30.90
C GLU A 17 5.32 4.74 32.35
N LEU A 18 4.38 4.78 33.28
CA LEU A 18 4.67 4.98 34.71
C LEU A 18 5.59 3.89 35.28
N THR A 19 5.46 2.65 34.80
CA THR A 19 6.31 1.53 35.25
C THR A 19 7.73 1.68 34.75
N VAL A 20 7.91 2.04 33.47
CA VAL A 20 9.23 2.27 32.87
C VAL A 20 9.91 3.48 33.51
N GLU A 21 9.16 4.56 33.77
CA GLU A 21 9.67 5.75 34.44
C GLU A 21 10.17 5.43 35.86
N ARG A 22 9.41 4.65 36.64
CA ARG A 22 9.85 4.19 37.97
C ARG A 22 11.12 3.34 37.91
N MET A 23 11.20 2.41 36.96
CA MET A 23 12.40 1.59 36.75
C MET A 23 13.64 2.42 36.36
N GLN A 24 13.44 3.55 35.68
CA GLN A 24 14.52 4.47 35.32
C GLN A 24 14.96 5.34 36.52
N ASN A 25 14.02 5.76 37.36
CA ASN A 25 14.31 6.61 38.52
C ASN A 25 14.91 5.86 39.70
N ASP A 26 14.73 4.54 39.81
CA ASP A 26 15.34 3.69 40.83
C ASP A 26 16.08 2.49 40.20
N PRO A 27 17.29 2.70 39.64
CA PRO A 27 18.04 1.65 38.95
C PRO A 27 18.51 0.54 39.88
N ASP A 28 18.71 0.81 41.17
CA ASP A 28 19.16 -0.18 42.16
C ASP A 28 18.06 -1.22 42.47
N SER A 29 16.79 -0.85 42.24
CA SER A 29 15.65 -1.77 42.34
C SER A 29 15.52 -2.75 41.16
N VAL A 30 16.29 -2.56 40.08
CA VAL A 30 16.17 -3.33 38.82
C VAL A 30 17.46 -4.11 38.55
N ASN A 31 17.31 -5.40 38.23
CA ASN A 31 18.45 -6.22 37.82
C ASN A 31 19.11 -5.68 36.54
N ARG A 32 20.44 -5.55 36.51
CA ARG A 32 21.21 -5.03 35.36
C ARG A 32 21.03 -5.83 34.06
N GLU A 33 20.73 -7.12 34.14
CA GLU A 33 20.45 -7.98 32.99
C GLU A 33 19.00 -7.90 32.52
N PHE A 34 18.14 -7.20 33.25
CA PHE A 34 16.74 -7.04 32.87
C PHE A 34 16.62 -6.32 31.52
N ARG A 35 15.78 -6.89 30.64
CA ARG A 35 15.40 -6.30 29.35
C ARG A 35 13.90 -6.42 29.17
N ILE A 36 13.28 -5.33 28.72
CA ILE A 36 11.89 -5.30 28.28
C ILE A 36 11.85 -5.17 26.76
N TRP A 37 11.18 -6.12 26.11
CA TRP A 37 10.94 -6.13 24.67
C TRP A 37 9.47 -5.82 24.44
N LEU A 38 9.18 -4.83 23.60
CA LEU A 38 7.83 -4.40 23.27
C LEU A 38 7.64 -4.59 21.76
N THR A 39 6.70 -5.44 21.35
CA THR A 39 6.31 -5.55 19.94
C THR A 39 5.02 -4.80 19.69
N SER A 40 5.03 -3.92 18.69
CA SER A 40 3.90 -3.06 18.38
C SER A 40 3.91 -2.62 16.92
N MET A 41 2.73 -2.45 16.33
CA MET A 41 2.57 -1.61 15.16
C MET A 41 2.75 -0.13 15.58
N PRO A 42 3.20 0.75 14.67
CA PRO A 42 3.19 2.20 14.91
C PRO A 42 1.79 2.67 15.31
N SER A 43 1.70 3.50 16.35
CA SER A 43 0.43 4.01 16.87
C SER A 43 0.65 5.34 17.57
N ASP A 44 -0.19 6.33 17.25
CA ASP A 44 -0.14 7.67 17.86
C ASP A 44 -0.49 7.65 19.36
N LYS A 45 -1.03 6.54 19.84
CA LYS A 45 -1.36 6.32 21.26
C LYS A 45 -0.21 5.73 22.05
N PHE A 46 0.89 5.35 21.39
CA PHE A 46 2.04 4.77 22.06
C PHE A 46 2.80 5.85 22.85
N PRO A 47 3.14 5.62 24.14
CA PRO A 47 3.73 6.65 24.97
C PRO A 47 5.05 7.17 24.40
N VAL A 48 5.09 8.48 24.13
CA VAL A 48 6.27 9.15 23.57
C VAL A 48 7.51 8.98 24.46
N PRO A 49 7.44 9.08 25.81
CA PRO A 49 8.63 8.90 26.65
C PRO A 49 9.22 7.49 26.58
N VAL A 50 8.37 6.46 26.51
CA VAL A 50 8.81 5.07 26.35
C VAL A 50 9.51 4.89 25.00
N LEU A 51 8.99 5.52 23.93
CA LEU A 51 9.67 5.55 22.65
C LEU A 51 11.00 6.29 22.80
N GLN A 52 11.02 7.55 23.20
CA GLN A 52 12.24 8.37 23.30
C GLN A 52 13.38 7.65 24.04
N ASN A 53 13.09 7.05 25.19
CA ASN A 53 14.09 6.38 26.04
C ASN A 53 14.39 4.92 25.62
N GLY A 54 13.63 4.35 24.69
CA GLY A 54 13.80 2.99 24.20
C GLY A 54 14.66 2.89 22.94
N ILE A 55 15.18 1.70 22.67
CA ILE A 55 15.77 1.33 21.38
C ILE A 55 14.64 0.91 20.44
N LYS A 56 14.56 1.52 19.26
CA LYS A 56 13.56 1.19 18.23
C LYS A 56 14.22 0.32 17.18
N VAL A 57 13.63 -0.83 16.91
CA VAL A 57 14.02 -1.72 15.81
C VAL A 57 12.79 -1.95 14.95
N THR A 58 12.88 -1.59 13.68
CA THR A 58 11.82 -1.78 12.70
C THR A 58 12.08 -3.05 11.90
N ASN A 59 11.09 -3.93 11.83
CA ASN A 59 11.13 -5.10 10.94
C ASN A 59 10.23 -4.81 9.74
N GLU A 60 10.84 -4.41 8.62
CA GLU A 60 10.12 -4.18 7.37
C GLU A 60 10.15 -5.45 6.50
N PRO A 61 9.07 -5.74 5.75
CA PRO A 61 9.10 -6.81 4.77
C PRO A 61 10.20 -6.53 3.72
N PRO A 62 10.82 -7.58 3.16
CA PRO A 62 11.83 -7.45 2.12
C PRO A 62 11.26 -6.67 0.94
N ARG A 63 12.00 -5.67 0.46
CA ARG A 63 11.67 -4.89 -0.73
C ARG A 63 12.38 -5.47 -1.96
N GLY A 64 11.63 -5.60 -3.05
CA GLY A 64 12.08 -6.12 -4.34
C GLY A 64 11.81 -7.61 -4.53
N LEU A 65 11.76 -8.04 -5.80
CA LEU A 65 11.49 -9.43 -6.17
C LEU A 65 12.57 -10.37 -5.64
N LYS A 66 13.84 -10.00 -5.79
CA LYS A 66 15.00 -10.75 -5.30
C LYS A 66 14.89 -11.07 -3.81
N ALA A 67 14.60 -10.07 -3.00
CA ALA A 67 14.56 -10.22 -1.55
C ALA A 67 13.35 -11.08 -1.11
N ASN A 68 12.19 -10.90 -1.75
CA ASN A 68 11.01 -11.74 -1.51
C ASN A 68 11.28 -13.21 -1.87
N LEU A 69 11.83 -13.47 -3.06
CA LEU A 69 12.19 -14.82 -3.52
C LEU A 69 13.25 -15.45 -2.62
N THR A 70 14.27 -14.68 -2.22
CA THR A 70 15.32 -15.17 -1.33
C THR A 70 14.73 -15.66 -0.01
N ARG A 71 13.81 -14.88 0.59
CA ARG A 71 13.11 -15.29 1.81
C ARG A 71 12.28 -16.55 1.58
N THR A 72 11.47 -16.58 0.54
CA THR A 72 10.62 -17.75 0.22
C THR A 72 11.44 -19.03 0.03
N PHE A 73 12.51 -19.00 -0.76
CA PHE A 73 13.34 -20.18 -1.00
C PHE A 73 14.28 -20.53 0.14
N PHE A 74 14.52 -19.60 1.08
CA PHE A 74 15.17 -19.90 2.34
C PHE A 74 14.22 -20.64 3.30
N ASP A 75 12.96 -20.23 3.36
CA ASP A 75 11.92 -20.83 4.21
C ASP A 75 11.54 -22.25 3.78
N ILE A 76 11.64 -22.58 2.49
CA ILE A 76 11.38 -23.93 1.97
C ILE A 76 12.53 -24.87 2.34
N SER A 77 12.21 -26.01 2.95
CA SER A 77 13.20 -27.03 3.28
C SER A 77 13.61 -27.85 2.05
N SER A 78 14.83 -28.40 2.06
CA SER A 78 15.28 -29.29 0.98
C SER A 78 14.38 -30.52 0.85
N GLU A 79 13.89 -31.05 1.97
CA GLU A 79 12.96 -32.19 1.99
C GLU A 79 11.63 -31.83 1.32
N GLU A 80 11.06 -30.67 1.64
CA GLU A 80 9.81 -30.20 1.02
C GLU A 80 9.98 -29.98 -0.48
N TYR A 81 11.12 -29.42 -0.90
CA TYR A 81 11.42 -29.14 -2.30
C TYR A 81 11.61 -30.40 -3.15
N GLU A 82 12.15 -31.47 -2.57
CA GLU A 82 12.38 -32.76 -3.25
C GLU A 82 11.26 -33.78 -3.00
N SER A 83 10.18 -33.41 -2.31
CA SER A 83 9.13 -34.34 -1.87
C SER A 83 8.14 -34.81 -2.95
N SER A 84 8.23 -34.30 -4.18
CA SER A 84 7.23 -34.55 -5.23
C SER A 84 7.57 -35.77 -6.10
N THR A 85 6.55 -36.52 -6.52
CA THR A 85 6.71 -37.62 -7.49
C THR A 85 6.94 -37.13 -8.93
N LYS A 86 6.62 -35.85 -9.21
CA LYS A 86 6.78 -35.19 -10.51
C LYS A 86 7.68 -33.95 -10.35
N PRO A 87 8.98 -34.14 -10.06
CA PRO A 87 9.86 -33.07 -9.59
C PRO A 87 10.02 -31.92 -10.59
N GLU A 88 10.12 -32.20 -11.90
CA GLU A 88 10.25 -31.16 -12.92
C GLU A 88 9.07 -30.18 -12.92
N VAL A 89 7.85 -30.73 -12.95
CA VAL A 89 6.61 -29.94 -12.94
C VAL A 89 6.47 -29.18 -11.62
N TYR A 90 6.66 -29.88 -10.51
CA TYR A 90 6.50 -29.32 -9.17
C TYR A 90 7.46 -28.15 -8.93
N LYS A 91 8.74 -28.32 -9.22
CA LYS A 91 9.78 -27.29 -8.99
C LYS A 91 9.51 -26.02 -9.81
N LYS A 92 9.13 -26.16 -11.09
CA LYS A 92 8.76 -25.01 -11.94
C LYS A 92 7.50 -24.31 -11.45
N MET A 93 6.49 -25.06 -11.02
CA MET A 93 5.24 -24.52 -10.49
C MET A 93 5.44 -23.79 -9.15
N ILE A 94 6.25 -24.34 -8.23
CA ILE A 94 6.59 -23.68 -6.96
C ILE A 94 7.35 -22.38 -7.22
N PHE A 95 8.30 -22.37 -8.17
CA PHE A 95 8.99 -21.14 -8.56
C PHE A 95 8.03 -20.10 -9.13
N ALA A 96 7.15 -20.49 -10.07
CA ALA A 96 6.15 -19.59 -10.62
C ALA A 96 5.19 -19.03 -9.54
N THR A 97 4.83 -19.85 -8.55
CA THR A 97 3.98 -19.44 -7.41
C THR A 97 4.69 -18.44 -6.51
N ALA A 98 5.96 -18.71 -6.16
CA ALA A 98 6.79 -17.81 -5.37
C ALA A 98 7.03 -16.47 -6.08
N PHE A 99 7.30 -16.52 -7.39
CA PHE A 99 7.49 -15.34 -8.23
C PHE A 99 6.21 -14.51 -8.32
N PHE A 100 5.08 -15.14 -8.58
CA PHE A 100 3.78 -14.47 -8.59
C PHE A 100 3.48 -13.77 -7.26
N ASN A 101 3.73 -14.44 -6.13
CA ASN A 101 3.55 -13.85 -4.81
C ASN A 101 4.45 -12.63 -4.58
N ALA A 102 5.74 -12.73 -4.94
CA ALA A 102 6.67 -11.61 -4.85
C ALA A 102 6.20 -10.43 -5.72
N LEU A 103 5.73 -10.72 -6.94
CA LEU A 103 5.26 -9.72 -7.89
C LEU A 103 4.04 -8.96 -7.39
N ILE A 104 3.00 -9.64 -6.90
CA ILE A 104 1.79 -8.96 -6.42
C ILE A 104 2.07 -8.10 -5.18
N LEU A 105 2.96 -8.55 -4.29
CA LEU A 105 3.39 -7.80 -3.11
C LEU A 105 4.13 -6.52 -3.52
N GLU A 106 5.12 -6.65 -4.40
CA GLU A 106 5.91 -5.52 -4.87
C GLU A 106 5.12 -4.55 -5.75
N ARG A 107 4.11 -5.04 -6.47
CA ARG A 107 3.23 -4.20 -7.30
C ARG A 107 2.48 -3.14 -6.48
N ARG A 108 2.30 -3.35 -5.17
CA ARG A 108 1.67 -2.38 -4.25
C ARG A 108 2.41 -1.04 -4.17
N LYS A 109 3.72 -1.02 -4.42
CA LYS A 109 4.50 0.23 -4.36
C LYS A 109 4.07 1.26 -5.41
N PHE A 110 3.43 0.82 -6.49
CA PHE A 110 2.92 1.69 -7.55
C PHE A 110 1.55 2.32 -7.26
N GLY A 111 1.02 2.17 -6.04
CA GLY A 111 -0.27 2.76 -5.63
C GLY A 111 -1.41 2.29 -6.54
N ALA A 112 -2.32 3.20 -6.91
CA ALA A 112 -3.49 2.92 -7.75
C ALA A 112 -3.17 2.33 -9.13
N VAL A 113 -1.96 2.58 -9.66
CA VAL A 113 -1.50 1.97 -10.93
C VAL A 113 -1.16 0.49 -10.74
N GLY A 114 -0.73 0.12 -9.54
CA GLY A 114 -0.49 -1.26 -9.15
C GLY A 114 -1.79 -1.98 -8.79
N TRP A 115 -2.50 -1.45 -7.79
CA TRP A 115 -3.76 -1.96 -7.25
C TRP A 115 -4.64 -0.79 -6.81
N ASN A 116 -5.95 -0.86 -7.09
CA ASN A 116 -6.89 0.16 -6.63
C ASN A 116 -6.94 0.21 -5.09
N ILE A 117 -6.84 -0.94 -4.43
CA ILE A 117 -6.82 -1.08 -2.97
C ILE A 117 -5.51 -1.74 -2.53
N PRO A 118 -4.82 -1.23 -1.48
CA PRO A 118 -3.55 -1.79 -1.02
C PRO A 118 -3.76 -3.09 -0.21
N TYR A 119 -3.89 -4.23 -0.89
CA TYR A 119 -4.09 -5.53 -0.25
C TYR A 119 -2.87 -6.04 0.51
N ASP A 120 -3.08 -6.59 1.70
CA ASP A 120 -2.04 -7.27 2.49
C ASP A 120 -2.16 -8.78 2.33
N TRP A 121 -1.33 -9.37 1.48
CA TRP A 121 -1.15 -10.82 1.40
C TRP A 121 -0.13 -11.31 2.44
N MET A 122 -0.45 -12.42 3.07
CA MET A 122 0.33 -13.02 4.15
C MET A 122 1.11 -14.24 3.65
N ASN A 123 2.14 -14.65 4.41
CA ASN A 123 2.87 -15.89 4.12
C ASN A 123 1.97 -17.15 4.17
N SER A 124 0.85 -17.09 4.91
CA SER A 124 -0.16 -18.15 4.91
C SER A 124 -0.79 -18.35 3.52
N ASP A 125 -1.01 -17.27 2.77
CA ASP A 125 -1.63 -17.33 1.45
C ASP A 125 -0.67 -18.01 0.46
N LEU A 126 0.63 -17.69 0.53
CA LEU A 126 1.68 -18.36 -0.24
C LEU A 126 1.77 -19.86 0.09
N LYS A 127 1.82 -20.21 1.37
CA LYS A 127 1.88 -21.63 1.80
C LYS A 127 0.64 -22.41 1.36
N ALA A 128 -0.54 -21.80 1.45
CA ALA A 128 -1.77 -22.40 0.95
C ALA A 128 -1.72 -22.63 -0.57
N ALA A 129 -1.25 -21.62 -1.34
CA ALA A 129 -1.08 -21.75 -2.78
C ALA A 129 -0.08 -22.86 -3.16
N MET A 130 1.09 -22.93 -2.49
CA MET A 130 2.08 -23.98 -2.71
C MET A 130 1.55 -25.38 -2.38
N THR A 131 0.81 -25.50 -1.27
CA THR A 131 0.16 -26.77 -0.87
C THR A 131 -0.86 -27.22 -1.91
N GLN A 132 -1.68 -26.28 -2.41
CA GLN A 132 -2.66 -26.56 -3.43
C GLN A 132 -2.01 -26.96 -4.77
N VAL A 133 -0.97 -26.24 -5.18
CA VAL A 133 -0.18 -26.59 -6.36
C VAL A 133 0.38 -28.01 -6.22
N LYS A 134 0.97 -28.34 -5.07
CA LYS A 134 1.48 -29.69 -4.80
C LYS A 134 0.39 -30.75 -4.95
N MET A 135 -0.76 -30.55 -4.31
CA MET A 135 -1.90 -31.46 -4.37
C MET A 135 -2.32 -31.76 -5.82
N TYR A 136 -2.55 -30.72 -6.63
CA TYR A 136 -2.94 -30.92 -8.03
C TYR A 136 -1.85 -31.57 -8.87
N VAL A 137 -0.57 -31.23 -8.64
CA VAL A 137 0.55 -31.85 -9.37
C VAL A 137 0.68 -33.33 -9.03
N GLU A 138 0.48 -33.73 -7.77
CA GLU A 138 0.56 -35.14 -7.36
C GLU A 138 -0.64 -35.94 -7.87
N GLU A 139 -1.87 -35.49 -7.60
CA GLU A 139 -3.10 -36.26 -7.81
C GLU A 139 -3.51 -36.37 -9.27
N GLN A 140 -3.22 -35.35 -10.10
CA GLN A 140 -3.69 -35.30 -11.48
C GLN A 140 -2.64 -35.84 -12.45
N ALA A 141 -3.07 -36.62 -13.45
CA ALA A 141 -2.17 -37.13 -14.48
C ALA A 141 -1.58 -36.02 -15.36
N ALA A 142 -2.38 -34.98 -15.64
CA ALA A 142 -1.98 -33.78 -16.36
C ALA A 142 -2.27 -32.53 -15.53
N ILE A 143 -1.51 -31.46 -15.76
CA ILE A 143 -1.62 -30.21 -15.00
C ILE A 143 -2.95 -29.52 -15.34
N PRO A 144 -3.85 -29.31 -14.36
CA PRO A 144 -5.14 -28.66 -14.60
C PRO A 144 -4.95 -27.13 -14.58
N TRP A 145 -4.41 -26.56 -15.66
CA TRP A 145 -4.04 -25.15 -15.73
C TRP A 145 -5.18 -24.18 -15.41
N GLU A 146 -6.38 -24.43 -15.93
CA GLU A 146 -7.55 -23.57 -15.69
C GLU A 146 -7.96 -23.60 -14.21
N THR A 147 -8.02 -24.80 -13.62
CA THR A 147 -8.35 -25.00 -12.21
C THR A 147 -7.32 -24.34 -11.30
N LEU A 148 -6.02 -24.51 -11.60
CA LEU A 148 -4.94 -23.89 -10.84
C LEU A 148 -4.96 -22.37 -10.94
N ASN A 149 -5.24 -21.82 -12.13
CA ASN A 149 -5.40 -20.38 -12.31
C ASN A 149 -6.53 -19.84 -11.44
N VAL A 150 -7.75 -20.38 -11.58
CA VAL A 150 -8.91 -19.92 -10.80
C VAL A 150 -8.68 -20.12 -9.31
N SER A 151 -8.17 -21.28 -8.91
CA SER A 151 -8.02 -21.57 -7.49
C SER A 151 -6.96 -20.71 -6.81
N VAL A 152 -5.79 -20.53 -7.44
CA VAL A 152 -4.76 -19.68 -6.85
C VAL A 152 -5.15 -18.19 -6.96
N SER A 153 -5.59 -17.71 -8.13
CA SER A 153 -5.89 -16.28 -8.30
C SER A 153 -7.17 -15.84 -7.59
N ASP A 154 -8.26 -16.59 -7.70
CA ASP A 154 -9.58 -16.11 -7.30
C ASP A 154 -9.95 -16.60 -5.89
N ILE A 155 -9.51 -17.80 -5.51
CA ILE A 155 -9.83 -18.39 -4.21
C ILE A 155 -8.74 -18.05 -3.18
N THR A 156 -7.48 -18.45 -3.42
CA THR A 156 -6.40 -18.26 -2.43
C THR A 156 -6.04 -16.78 -2.26
N TYR A 157 -5.66 -16.11 -3.34
CA TYR A 157 -5.28 -14.69 -3.28
C TYR A 157 -6.49 -13.76 -3.43
N GLY A 158 -7.46 -14.14 -4.27
CA GLY A 158 -8.65 -13.36 -4.59
C GLY A 158 -9.66 -13.24 -3.46
N GLY A 159 -9.60 -14.11 -2.45
CA GLY A 159 -10.41 -13.97 -1.23
C GLY A 159 -10.16 -12.67 -0.46
N ARG A 160 -8.99 -12.05 -0.65
CA ARG A 160 -8.66 -10.71 -0.08
C ARG A 160 -8.98 -9.56 -1.02
N VAL A 161 -9.14 -9.83 -2.30
CA VAL A 161 -9.33 -8.82 -3.33
C VAL A 161 -10.81 -8.48 -3.43
N THR A 162 -11.15 -7.22 -3.14
CA THR A 162 -12.54 -6.75 -3.09
C THR A 162 -12.98 -6.05 -4.36
N ASP A 163 -12.07 -5.38 -5.06
CA ASP A 163 -12.36 -4.63 -6.28
C ASP A 163 -12.42 -5.53 -7.51
N ALA A 164 -13.39 -5.29 -8.40
CA ALA A 164 -13.62 -6.12 -9.57
C ALA A 164 -12.49 -6.00 -10.61
N TRP A 165 -11.90 -4.82 -10.75
CA TRP A 165 -10.79 -4.61 -11.68
C TRP A 165 -9.49 -5.19 -11.14
N ASP A 166 -9.26 -5.11 -9.83
CA ASP A 166 -8.14 -5.77 -9.17
C ASP A 166 -8.28 -7.31 -9.27
N LYS A 167 -9.49 -7.88 -9.12
CA LYS A 167 -9.73 -9.33 -9.34
C LYS A 167 -9.38 -9.76 -10.76
N ARG A 168 -9.79 -8.97 -11.77
CA ARG A 168 -9.41 -9.23 -13.16
C ARG A 168 -7.90 -9.14 -13.35
N SER A 169 -7.26 -8.16 -12.73
CA SER A 169 -5.82 -7.91 -12.85
C SER A 169 -5.00 -9.06 -12.26
N ILE A 170 -5.31 -9.50 -11.04
CA ILE A 170 -4.60 -10.60 -10.39
C ILE A 170 -4.72 -11.91 -11.16
N SER A 171 -5.91 -12.24 -11.68
CA SER A 171 -6.12 -13.42 -12.53
C SER A 171 -5.34 -13.31 -13.85
N SER A 172 -5.33 -12.13 -14.48
CA SER A 172 -4.60 -11.89 -15.73
C SER A 172 -3.08 -12.01 -15.54
N ILE A 173 -2.56 -11.55 -14.40
CA ILE A 173 -1.15 -11.68 -14.04
C ILE A 173 -0.79 -13.15 -13.84
N LEU A 174 -1.57 -13.90 -13.04
CA LEU A 174 -1.27 -15.31 -12.77
C LEU A 174 -1.25 -16.15 -14.05
N ARG A 175 -2.19 -15.93 -14.97
CA ARG A 175 -2.30 -16.64 -16.25
C ARG A 175 -1.06 -16.53 -17.13
N LYS A 176 -0.24 -15.48 -16.97
CA LYS A 176 1.04 -15.36 -17.69
C LYS A 176 2.05 -16.42 -17.21
N TYR A 177 2.03 -16.75 -15.92
CA TYR A 177 2.98 -17.68 -15.31
C TYR A 177 2.43 -19.11 -15.25
N PHE A 178 1.13 -19.27 -15.00
CA PHE A 178 0.46 -20.57 -14.97
C PHE A 178 -0.07 -20.92 -16.36
N CYS A 179 0.84 -21.28 -17.26
CA CYS A 179 0.50 -21.69 -18.62
C CYS A 179 1.39 -22.84 -19.11
N HIS A 180 0.95 -23.52 -20.18
CA HIS A 180 1.69 -24.63 -20.79
C HIS A 180 3.15 -24.28 -21.15
N LYS A 181 3.45 -23.00 -21.46
CA LYS A 181 4.80 -22.56 -21.81
C LYS A 181 5.77 -22.66 -20.63
N LEU A 182 5.29 -22.60 -19.38
CA LEU A 182 6.12 -22.73 -18.18
C LEU A 182 6.96 -24.01 -18.17
N MET A 183 6.46 -25.08 -18.79
CA MET A 183 7.16 -26.36 -18.83
C MET A 183 8.35 -26.35 -19.79
N ARG A 184 8.49 -25.36 -20.67
CA ARG A 184 9.62 -25.23 -21.58
C ARG A 184 10.77 -24.50 -20.89
N ASP A 185 12.00 -24.97 -21.08
CA ASP A 185 13.20 -24.35 -20.49
C ASP A 185 13.56 -23.01 -21.13
N ASP A 186 13.04 -22.72 -22.32
CA ASP A 186 13.23 -21.44 -23.03
C ASP A 186 12.23 -20.36 -22.61
N PHE A 187 11.30 -20.68 -21.71
CA PHE A 187 10.27 -19.75 -21.29
C PHE A 187 10.77 -18.79 -20.21
N HIS A 188 10.78 -17.51 -20.57
CA HIS A 188 11.12 -16.41 -19.67
C HIS A 188 9.86 -15.64 -19.29
N PHE A 189 9.82 -15.16 -18.05
CA PHE A 189 8.73 -14.39 -17.47
C PHE A 189 8.70 -12.94 -17.95
N THR A 190 9.85 -12.45 -18.44
CA THR A 190 10.08 -11.09 -18.89
C THR A 190 10.86 -11.08 -20.20
N ASP A 191 10.71 -10.01 -20.97
CA ASP A 191 11.35 -9.88 -22.28
C ASP A 191 12.88 -9.75 -22.19
N ASP A 192 13.39 -9.27 -21.05
CA ASP A 192 14.83 -9.16 -20.79
C ASP A 192 15.51 -10.48 -20.40
N GLN A 193 14.75 -11.59 -20.38
CA GLN A 193 15.25 -12.95 -20.14
C GLN A 193 15.96 -13.13 -18.78
N VAL A 194 15.81 -12.18 -17.86
CA VAL A 194 16.43 -12.25 -16.53
C VAL A 194 15.64 -13.19 -15.61
N TYR A 195 14.32 -13.15 -15.71
CA TYR A 195 13.43 -13.91 -14.84
C TYR A 195 12.88 -15.13 -15.58
N PHE A 196 13.28 -16.31 -15.15
CA PHE A 196 12.76 -17.61 -15.60
C PHE A 196 12.69 -18.60 -14.43
N ALA A 197 11.97 -19.70 -14.60
CA ALA A 197 11.97 -20.82 -13.67
C ALA A 197 13.16 -21.75 -13.98
N PRO A 198 14.13 -21.92 -13.07
CA PRO A 198 15.28 -22.79 -13.34
C PRO A 198 14.86 -24.23 -13.70
N PRO A 199 15.48 -24.84 -14.73
CA PRO A 199 15.22 -26.24 -15.08
C PRO A 199 15.70 -27.16 -13.96
N THR A 200 14.98 -28.26 -13.71
CA THR A 200 15.11 -29.26 -12.63
C THR A 200 16.41 -29.19 -11.83
N SER A 201 16.51 -28.16 -10.99
CA SER A 201 17.71 -27.82 -10.23
C SER A 201 17.52 -28.19 -8.77
N GLY A 202 18.62 -28.36 -8.02
CA GLY A 202 18.55 -28.48 -6.58
C GLY A 202 18.09 -27.16 -5.94
N ILE A 203 17.53 -27.18 -4.73
CA ILE A 203 17.12 -25.94 -4.03
C ILE A 203 18.27 -24.93 -3.88
N ASN A 204 19.51 -25.42 -3.72
CA ASN A 204 20.70 -24.57 -3.60
C ASN A 204 21.06 -23.85 -4.91
N GLU A 205 20.86 -24.49 -6.05
CA GLU A 205 21.08 -23.89 -7.37
C GLU A 205 20.03 -22.80 -7.64
N VAL A 206 18.77 -23.04 -7.26
CA VAL A 206 17.72 -22.01 -7.33
C VAL A 206 18.06 -20.81 -6.43
N ARG A 207 18.55 -21.06 -5.22
CA ARG A 207 19.01 -20.00 -4.30
C ARG A 207 20.17 -19.20 -4.92
N GLU A 208 21.10 -19.87 -5.59
CA GLU A 208 22.21 -19.20 -6.25
C GLU A 208 21.76 -18.36 -7.46
N TYR A 209 20.84 -18.88 -8.26
CA TYR A 209 20.20 -18.11 -9.33
C TYR A 209 19.49 -16.86 -8.79
N ILE A 210 18.73 -16.98 -7.70
CA ILE A 210 18.06 -15.83 -7.06
C ILE A 210 19.07 -14.79 -6.58
N ARG A 211 20.26 -15.19 -6.11
CA ARG A 211 21.31 -14.24 -5.71
C ARG A 211 21.85 -13.42 -6.89
N HIS A 212 21.81 -13.96 -8.11
CA HIS A 212 22.23 -13.26 -9.32
C HIS A 212 21.16 -12.33 -9.90
N LEU A 213 19.92 -12.38 -9.40
CA LEU A 213 18.88 -11.44 -9.82
C LEU A 213 19.25 -9.99 -9.51
N PRO A 214 18.78 -9.02 -10.32
CA PRO A 214 19.00 -7.60 -10.07
C PRO A 214 18.35 -7.16 -8.76
N THR A 215 18.95 -6.18 -8.10
CA THR A 215 18.40 -5.57 -6.89
C THR A 215 17.27 -4.59 -7.23
N GLU A 216 17.35 -3.93 -8.39
CA GLU A 216 16.33 -3.01 -8.88
C GLU A 216 15.44 -3.70 -9.91
N ASP A 217 14.14 -3.76 -9.62
CA ASP A 217 13.15 -4.37 -10.52
C ASP A 217 12.61 -3.33 -11.50
N LYS A 218 12.67 -3.63 -12.79
CA LYS A 218 12.05 -2.78 -13.83
C LYS A 218 10.52 -2.86 -13.75
N PRO A 219 9.78 -1.77 -14.07
CA PRO A 219 8.32 -1.78 -14.15
C PRO A 219 7.72 -2.87 -15.04
N ASP A 220 8.44 -3.23 -16.10
CA ASP A 220 8.01 -4.24 -17.08
C ASP A 220 7.85 -5.63 -16.46
N VAL A 221 8.64 -5.96 -15.43
CA VAL A 221 8.51 -7.24 -14.69
C VAL A 221 7.13 -7.34 -14.02
N PHE A 222 6.58 -6.20 -13.62
CA PHE A 222 5.23 -6.12 -13.08
C PHE A 222 4.17 -6.04 -14.19
N GLY A 223 4.54 -5.89 -15.46
CA GLY A 223 3.63 -5.58 -16.55
C GLY A 223 3.11 -4.14 -16.50
N LEU A 224 3.96 -3.21 -16.04
CA LEU A 224 3.68 -1.78 -15.98
C LEU A 224 4.59 -1.02 -16.95
N HIS A 225 4.08 0.09 -17.49
CA HIS A 225 4.87 1.00 -18.30
C HIS A 225 5.98 1.67 -17.46
N GLY A 226 7.10 2.04 -18.09
CA GLY A 226 8.24 2.68 -17.42
C GLY A 226 7.88 3.94 -16.61
N ASN A 227 6.83 4.67 -17.01
CA ASN A 227 6.32 5.84 -16.29
C ASN A 227 5.85 5.53 -14.85
N ALA A 228 5.51 4.28 -14.55
CA ALA A 228 5.15 3.87 -13.21
C ALA A 228 6.33 4.03 -12.23
N ALA A 229 7.56 3.75 -12.67
CA ALA A 229 8.76 4.00 -11.87
C ALA A 229 8.96 5.49 -11.59
N ILE A 230 8.75 6.35 -12.59
CA ILE A 230 8.88 7.81 -12.44
C ILE A 230 7.89 8.31 -11.37
N THR A 231 6.63 7.91 -11.47
CA THR A 231 5.58 8.31 -10.53
C THR A 231 5.89 7.84 -9.10
N PHE A 232 6.36 6.60 -8.97
CA PHE A 232 6.78 6.04 -7.68
C PHE A 232 7.96 6.81 -7.08
N GLN A 233 9.02 7.04 -7.85
CA GLN A 233 10.20 7.78 -7.42
C GLN A 233 9.88 9.23 -7.03
N GLN A 234 8.99 9.90 -7.78
CA GLN A 234 8.51 11.24 -7.43
C GLN A 234 7.75 11.25 -6.10
N LYS A 235 6.91 10.25 -5.85
CA LYS A 235 6.15 10.12 -4.61
C LYS A 235 7.06 9.87 -3.40
N GLU A 236 8.00 8.93 -3.51
CA GLU A 236 8.99 8.65 -2.45
C GLU A 236 9.86 9.88 -2.18
N SER A 237 10.32 10.55 -3.24
CA SER A 237 11.14 11.77 -3.11
C SER A 237 10.37 12.89 -2.41
N LYS A 238 9.09 13.08 -2.77
CA LYS A 238 8.23 14.06 -2.10
C LYS A 238 8.00 13.70 -0.63
N ALA A 239 7.72 12.43 -0.32
CA ALA A 239 7.54 11.99 1.06
C ALA A 239 8.80 12.22 1.90
N LEU A 240 9.98 11.97 1.35
CA LEU A 240 11.26 12.26 1.99
C LEU A 240 11.42 13.76 2.25
N ILE A 241 11.16 14.61 1.25
CA ILE A 241 11.25 16.07 1.38
C ILE A 241 10.27 16.58 2.43
N ASP A 242 9.01 16.14 2.38
CA ASP A 242 7.97 16.53 3.35
C ASP A 242 8.38 16.11 4.78
N THR A 243 8.99 14.92 4.92
CA THR A 243 9.54 14.45 6.20
C THR A 243 10.69 15.35 6.67
N VAL A 244 11.64 15.67 5.79
CA VAL A 244 12.77 16.58 6.10
C VAL A 244 12.26 17.96 6.51
N VAL A 245 11.28 18.52 5.81
CA VAL A 245 10.65 19.81 6.15
C VAL A 245 9.97 19.73 7.52
N SER A 246 9.27 18.64 7.83
CA SER A 246 8.66 18.44 9.14
C SER A 246 9.69 18.33 10.28
N CYS A 247 10.84 17.69 10.03
CA CYS A 247 11.92 17.51 10.99
C CYS A 247 12.82 18.74 11.16
N ALA A 248 12.98 19.55 10.11
CA ALA A 248 13.71 20.83 10.16
C ALA A 248 13.08 21.81 11.15
N GLY A 249 11.88 21.48 11.63
CA GLY A 249 11.12 22.26 12.58
C GLY A 249 10.45 23.42 11.87
N SER A 250 9.26 23.74 12.36
CA SER A 250 8.98 25.15 12.66
C SER A 250 10.03 25.61 13.68
N GLY A 251 11.30 25.72 13.27
CA GLY A 251 12.31 26.44 14.01
C GLY A 251 11.72 27.80 14.27
N GLY A 252 11.55 28.12 15.55
CA GLY A 252 10.79 29.27 16.02
C GLY A 252 11.04 30.48 15.12
N GLY A 253 10.02 30.81 14.32
CA GLY A 253 9.85 32.17 13.85
C GLY A 253 9.61 32.98 15.11
N GLY A 254 10.71 33.46 15.70
CA GLY A 254 10.71 34.26 16.89
C GLY A 254 9.69 35.38 16.70
N GLY A 255 8.79 35.51 17.67
CA GLY A 255 8.09 36.76 17.89
C GLY A 255 9.14 37.83 18.13
N GLY A 256 9.49 38.57 17.08
CA GLY A 256 10.49 39.63 17.13
C GLY A 256 11.27 39.75 15.83
N GLY A 257 10.77 40.55 14.89
CA GLY A 257 11.59 41.05 13.78
C GLY A 257 10.85 41.18 12.45
N SER A 258 10.40 42.40 12.18
CA SER A 258 9.94 42.96 10.90
C SER A 258 10.62 42.41 9.63
N GLY A 259 9.84 42.15 8.57
CA GLY A 259 10.35 42.22 7.20
C GLY A 259 9.67 41.38 6.12
N GLY A 260 8.85 40.40 6.48
CA GLY A 260 7.99 39.66 5.54
C GLY A 260 6.54 39.79 5.98
N ASP A 261 5.62 39.98 5.03
CA ASP A 261 4.18 39.92 5.31
C ASP A 261 3.90 38.75 6.26
N SER A 262 3.35 39.05 7.44
CA SER A 262 2.96 38.04 8.42
C SER A 262 2.22 36.92 7.69
N ASN A 263 2.44 35.66 8.08
CA ASN A 263 1.73 34.53 7.47
C ASN A 263 0.22 34.78 7.41
N ASP A 264 -0.33 35.50 8.39
CA ASP A 264 -1.71 35.93 8.48
C ASP A 264 -2.12 36.88 7.33
N VAL A 265 -1.26 37.83 6.96
CA VAL A 265 -1.49 38.74 5.83
C VAL A 265 -1.51 37.96 4.52
N LYS A 266 -0.56 37.03 4.34
CA LYS A 266 -0.52 36.18 3.14
C LYS A 266 -1.74 35.25 3.03
N VAL A 267 -2.13 34.62 4.15
CA VAL A 267 -3.32 33.75 4.21
C VAL A 267 -4.58 34.55 3.90
N ARG A 268 -4.72 35.75 4.47
CA ARG A 268 -5.83 36.64 4.18
C ARG A 268 -5.89 37.04 2.72
N ASP A 269 -4.75 37.42 2.12
CA ASP A 269 -4.71 37.84 0.72
C ASP A 269 -5.03 36.68 -0.24
N VAL A 270 -4.61 35.46 0.08
CA VAL A 270 -5.00 34.25 -0.66
C VAL A 270 -6.49 33.98 -0.47
N ALA A 271 -7.02 34.05 0.75
CA ALA A 271 -8.44 33.86 1.03
C ALA A 271 -9.32 34.89 0.30
N ALA A 272 -8.88 36.16 0.24
CA ALA A 272 -9.55 37.22 -0.52
C ALA A 272 -9.56 36.90 -2.02
N LYS A 273 -8.42 36.52 -2.60
CA LYS A 273 -8.31 36.10 -4.02
C LYS A 273 -9.18 34.89 -4.35
N ILE A 274 -9.33 33.94 -3.42
CA ILE A 274 -10.22 32.79 -3.61
C ILE A 274 -11.68 33.27 -3.57
N SER A 275 -12.04 34.09 -2.58
CA SER A 275 -13.40 34.65 -2.44
C SER A 275 -13.84 35.45 -3.67
N GLU A 276 -12.94 36.27 -4.24
CA GLU A 276 -13.20 37.03 -5.47
C GLU A 276 -13.45 36.14 -6.70
N ARG A 277 -12.87 34.94 -6.72
CA ARG A 277 -13.02 33.96 -7.83
C ARG A 277 -14.18 32.99 -7.60
N MET A 278 -14.83 33.02 -6.44
CA MET A 278 -15.95 32.14 -6.17
C MET A 278 -17.15 32.51 -7.04
N PRO A 279 -17.79 31.53 -7.71
CA PRO A 279 -19.02 31.79 -8.42
C PRO A 279 -20.13 32.16 -7.42
N GLY A 280 -21.03 33.05 -7.85
CA GLY A 280 -22.26 33.30 -7.11
C GLY A 280 -23.18 32.07 -7.11
N VAL A 281 -24.14 32.06 -6.20
CA VAL A 281 -25.17 31.03 -6.11
C VAL A 281 -25.89 30.90 -7.46
N PHE A 282 -26.04 29.68 -7.96
CA PHE A 282 -26.73 29.42 -9.21
C PHE A 282 -28.23 29.69 -9.04
N ASP A 283 -28.76 30.62 -9.84
CA ASP A 283 -30.19 30.93 -9.88
C ASP A 283 -30.88 30.10 -10.96
N LEU A 284 -31.80 29.24 -10.55
CA LEU A 284 -32.64 28.42 -11.43
C LEU A 284 -33.43 29.27 -12.44
N ARG A 285 -33.74 30.52 -12.11
CA ARG A 285 -34.50 31.45 -12.99
C ARG A 285 -33.65 31.97 -14.15
N LYS A 286 -32.33 31.95 -14.02
CA LYS A 286 -31.39 32.37 -15.06
C LYS A 286 -30.98 31.22 -15.98
N ALA A 287 -31.49 30.02 -15.74
CA ALA A 287 -31.23 28.88 -16.59
C ALA A 287 -31.86 29.06 -17.98
N HIS A 288 -31.28 28.39 -18.98
CA HIS A 288 -31.82 28.42 -20.34
C HIS A 288 -33.27 27.86 -20.35
N PRO A 289 -34.20 28.46 -21.12
CA PRO A 289 -35.63 28.10 -21.11
C PRO A 289 -35.91 26.62 -21.39
N GLU A 290 -34.99 25.94 -22.08
CA GLU A 290 -35.11 24.52 -22.43
C GLU A 290 -34.58 23.58 -21.35
N THR A 291 -33.67 24.03 -20.48
CA THR A 291 -33.00 23.17 -19.48
C THR A 291 -33.97 22.63 -18.43
N PHE A 292 -34.96 23.44 -18.06
CA PHE A 292 -35.99 23.09 -17.07
C PHE A 292 -37.38 22.93 -17.68
N LYS A 293 -37.46 22.79 -19.01
CA LYS A 293 -38.74 22.66 -19.73
C LYS A 293 -39.44 21.35 -19.35
N LYS A 294 -40.73 21.45 -19.02
CA LYS A 294 -41.60 20.30 -18.82
C LYS A 294 -42.03 19.75 -20.18
N VAL A 295 -41.88 18.45 -20.38
CA VAL A 295 -42.39 17.73 -21.56
C VAL A 295 -43.57 16.90 -21.06
N GLY A 296 -44.80 17.38 -21.31
CA GLY A 296 -46.00 16.85 -20.66
C GLY A 296 -46.09 17.29 -19.19
N ASP A 297 -46.46 16.37 -18.30
CA ASP A 297 -46.61 16.64 -16.85
C ASP A 297 -45.29 16.49 -16.06
N ALA A 298 -44.24 15.98 -16.71
CA ALA A 298 -42.94 15.72 -16.10
C ALA A 298 -41.83 16.59 -16.69
N MET A 299 -40.86 16.92 -15.85
CA MET A 299 -39.59 17.50 -16.26
C MET A 299 -38.69 16.43 -16.87
N THR A 300 -37.88 16.78 -17.87
CA THR A 300 -36.87 15.85 -18.40
C THR A 300 -35.93 15.35 -17.30
N SER A 301 -35.51 14.08 -17.38
CA SER A 301 -34.65 13.46 -16.35
C SER A 301 -33.33 14.22 -16.13
N LEU A 302 -32.73 14.75 -17.20
CA LEU A 302 -31.53 15.59 -17.11
C LEU A 302 -31.81 16.89 -16.34
N GLY A 303 -32.96 17.51 -16.58
CA GLY A 303 -33.37 18.71 -15.86
C GLY A 303 -33.59 18.44 -14.36
N VAL A 304 -34.20 17.31 -14.01
CA VAL A 304 -34.37 16.90 -12.60
C VAL A 304 -33.01 16.70 -11.94
N PHE A 305 -32.09 15.98 -12.59
CA PHE A 305 -30.73 15.78 -12.09
C PHE A 305 -30.00 17.13 -11.88
N LEU A 306 -30.02 18.02 -12.88
CA LEU A 306 -29.41 19.34 -12.78
C LEU A 306 -30.02 20.17 -11.64
N SER A 307 -31.33 20.10 -11.43
CA SER A 307 -31.98 20.81 -10.30
C SER A 307 -31.44 20.37 -8.94
N GLN A 308 -31.19 19.06 -8.77
CA GLN A 308 -30.67 18.49 -7.53
C GLN A 308 -29.19 18.83 -7.33
N GLU A 309 -28.39 18.75 -8.39
CA GLU A 309 -26.98 19.13 -8.34
C GLU A 309 -26.81 20.62 -8.05
N LEU A 310 -27.63 21.49 -8.65
CA LEU A 310 -27.59 22.94 -8.35
C LEU A 310 -27.86 23.23 -6.88
N ILE A 311 -28.81 22.54 -6.24
CA ILE A 311 -29.05 22.68 -4.80
C ILE A 311 -27.80 22.29 -4.00
N ARG A 312 -27.14 21.18 -4.36
CA ARG A 312 -25.92 20.72 -3.69
C ARG A 312 -24.75 21.67 -3.88
N PHE A 313 -24.52 22.13 -5.11
CA PHE A 313 -23.47 23.11 -5.42
C PHE A 313 -23.71 24.45 -4.73
N ASN A 314 -24.95 24.91 -4.67
CA ASN A 314 -25.32 26.13 -3.95
C ASN A 314 -25.02 26.00 -2.46
N GLY A 315 -25.40 24.89 -1.84
CA GLY A 315 -25.05 24.62 -0.44
C GLY A 315 -23.54 24.60 -0.19
N LEU A 316 -22.76 24.00 -1.12
CA LEU A 316 -21.30 24.02 -1.03
C LEU A 316 -20.73 25.43 -1.16
N ILE A 317 -21.22 26.22 -2.12
CA ILE A 317 -20.80 27.61 -2.33
C ILE A 317 -21.07 28.45 -1.09
N GLU A 318 -22.26 28.32 -0.48
CA GLU A 318 -22.62 29.03 0.75
C GLU A 318 -21.65 28.71 1.89
N VAL A 319 -21.34 27.42 2.12
CA VAL A 319 -20.38 27.01 3.16
C VAL A 319 -18.97 27.54 2.85
N MET A 320 -18.52 27.48 1.60
CA MET A 320 -17.20 27.98 1.21
C MET A 320 -17.09 29.49 1.39
N VAL A 321 -18.10 30.26 0.97
CA VAL A 321 -18.11 31.71 1.12
C VAL A 321 -18.17 32.12 2.60
N ALA A 322 -19.01 31.45 3.40
CA ALA A 322 -19.12 31.69 4.83
C ALA A 322 -17.79 31.43 5.54
N THR A 323 -17.18 30.26 5.33
CA THR A 323 -15.91 29.88 5.96
C THR A 323 -14.73 30.75 5.52
N LEU A 324 -14.67 31.17 4.26
CA LEU A 324 -13.65 32.12 3.77
C LEU A 324 -13.80 33.50 4.42
N HIS A 325 -15.04 33.96 4.62
CA HIS A 325 -15.31 35.23 5.28
C HIS A 325 -14.98 35.16 6.78
N GLU A 326 -15.38 34.08 7.46
CA GLU A 326 -15.04 33.83 8.87
C GLU A 326 -13.53 33.74 9.08
N LEU A 327 -12.80 33.06 8.20
CA LEU A 327 -11.34 33.00 8.24
C LEU A 327 -10.71 34.40 8.15
N GLN A 328 -11.19 35.24 7.24
CA GLN A 328 -10.72 36.62 7.10
C GLN A 328 -11.02 37.47 8.32
N ARG A 329 -12.19 37.29 8.95
CA ARG A 329 -12.57 37.97 10.21
C ARG A 329 -11.74 37.49 11.40
N ALA A 330 -11.55 36.18 11.53
CA ALA A 330 -10.74 35.58 12.57
C ALA A 330 -9.29 36.10 12.55
N ILE A 331 -8.71 36.26 11.35
CA ILE A 331 -7.37 36.87 11.19
C ILE A 331 -7.34 38.34 11.64
N LYS A 332 -8.45 39.08 11.48
CA LYS A 332 -8.58 40.46 11.98
C LYS A 332 -8.89 40.54 13.47
N GLY A 333 -9.31 39.44 14.09
CA GLY A 333 -9.78 39.38 15.48
C GLY A 333 -11.23 39.87 15.67
N GLU A 334 -12.08 39.74 14.64
CA GLU A 334 -13.49 40.20 14.61
C GLU A 334 -14.54 39.08 14.70
#